data_AF-A0A0L0UIB6-F1
#
_entry.id   AF-A0A0L0UIB6-F1
#
_cell.length_a   1.000
_cell.length_b   1.000
_cell.length_c   1.000
_cell.angle_alpha   90.00
_cell.angle_beta   90.00
_cell.angle_gamma   90.00
#
_symmetry.space_group_name_H-M   'P 1'
#
loop_
_entity.id
_entity.type
_entity.pdbx_description
1 polymer ?
#
loop_
_entity_poly.entity_id
_entity_poly.type
_entity_poly.pdbx_seq_one_letter_code
_entity_poly.pdbx_strand_id
1 'polypeptide(L)'
;DEQRLKLLIWNSKQGLYIQAVQLRAERQPLLDAKKIGTRVGTELKEKILKAIRNRRPAVKKLINKFNKLYSEFSRKFPTQPDANSPLYPIEYEEFSKWPLDHEFWNDGLYFHSKDPWAIEPDVRTGIKKVLILSR
;
A
#
# COMPACT_ATOMS: atom_id res chain seq x y z
N ASP A 1 5.50 -2.08 25.00
CA ASP A 1 5.40 -0.87 24.16
C ASP A 1 5.67 -1.06 22.68
N GLU A 2 6.73 -1.78 22.30
CA GLU A 2 7.09 -2.02 20.89
C GLU A 2 5.97 -2.69 20.08
N GLN A 3 5.43 -3.81 20.57
CA GLN A 3 4.37 -4.57 19.90
C GLN A 3 3.10 -3.72 19.66
N ARG A 4 2.75 -2.87 20.63
CA ARG A 4 1.62 -1.95 20.53
C ARG A 4 1.85 -0.90 19.43
N LEU A 5 3.05 -0.34 19.34
CA LEU A 5 3.40 0.61 18.28
C LEU A 5 3.39 -0.06 16.91
N LYS A 6 3.96 -1.27 16.79
CA LYS A 6 3.92 -2.08 15.57
C LYS A 6 2.48 -2.36 15.13
N LEU A 7 1.60 -2.74 16.06
CA LEU A 7 0.17 -2.91 15.81
C LEU A 7 -0.51 -1.62 15.29
N LEU A 8 -0.16 -0.45 15.84
CA LEU A 8 -0.73 0.83 15.39
C LEU A 8 -0.26 1.22 13.99
N ILE A 9 1.03 1.04 13.71
CA ILE A 9 1.62 1.26 12.38
C ILE A 9 0.94 0.34 11.36
N TRP A 10 0.80 -0.94 11.70
CA TRP A 10 0.13 -1.93 10.88
C TRP A 10 -1.33 -1.55 10.58
N ASN A 11 -2.12 -1.20 11.60
CA ASN A 11 -3.51 -0.74 11.39
C ASN A 11 -3.58 0.50 10.48
N SER A 12 -2.65 1.44 10.64
CA SER A 12 -2.57 2.62 9.78
C SER A 12 -2.23 2.24 8.33
N LYS A 13 -1.33 1.28 8.15
CA LYS A 13 -0.92 0.74 6.85
C LYS A 13 -2.04 -0.03 6.15
N GLN A 14 -2.83 -0.84 6.88
CA GLN A 14 -4.04 -1.48 6.35
C GLN A 14 -5.02 -0.44 5.80
N GLY A 15 -5.24 0.66 6.54
CA GLY A 15 -6.05 1.78 6.08
C GLY A 15 -5.53 2.39 4.77
N LEU A 16 -4.21 2.54 4.63
CA LEU A 16 -3.58 2.99 3.39
C LEU A 16 -3.76 1.99 2.24
N TYR A 17 -3.63 0.68 2.51
CA TYR A 17 -3.80 -0.36 1.50
C TYR A 17 -5.22 -0.35 0.90
N ILE A 18 -6.24 -0.25 1.75
CA ILE A 18 -7.64 -0.11 1.29
C ILE A 18 -7.79 1.11 0.38
N GLN A 19 -7.19 2.25 0.73
CA GLN A 19 -7.22 3.44 -0.12
C GLN A 19 -6.46 3.25 -1.44
N ALA A 20 -5.32 2.55 -1.44
CA ALA A 20 -4.57 2.24 -2.65
C ALA A 20 -5.39 1.37 -3.62
N VAL A 21 -6.08 0.35 -3.10
CA VAL A 21 -6.99 -0.51 -3.88
C VAL A 21 -8.13 0.33 -4.47
N GLN A 22 -8.74 1.21 -3.68
CA GLN A 22 -9.82 2.07 -4.16
C GLN A 22 -9.33 3.05 -5.25
N LEU A 23 -8.17 3.68 -5.07
CA LEU A 23 -7.58 4.55 -6.08
C LEU A 23 -7.28 3.80 -7.39
N ARG A 24 -6.84 2.54 -7.30
CA ARG A 24 -6.61 1.70 -8.48
C ARG A 24 -7.93 1.33 -9.16
N ALA A 25 -8.96 0.95 -8.40
CA ALA A 25 -10.28 0.66 -8.93
C ALA A 25 -10.89 1.87 -9.66
N GLU A 26 -10.72 3.09 -9.14
CA GLU A 26 -11.20 4.31 -9.79
C GLU A 26 -10.45 4.65 -11.09
N ARG A 27 -9.16 4.29 -11.18
CA ARG A 27 -8.36 4.48 -12.40
C ARG A 27 -8.56 3.40 -13.44
N GLN A 28 -9.03 2.22 -13.04
CA GLN A 28 -9.19 1.05 -13.91
C GLN A 28 -9.98 1.35 -15.20
N PRO A 29 -11.12 2.07 -15.17
CA PRO A 29 -11.88 2.39 -16.39
C PRO A 29 -11.09 3.23 -17.40
N LEU A 30 -10.17 4.09 -16.94
CA LEU A 30 -9.29 4.87 -17.82
C LEU A 30 -8.23 4.00 -18.49
N LEU A 31 -7.74 2.98 -17.77
CA LEU A 31 -6.75 2.03 -18.28
C LEU A 31 -7.39 1.07 -19.30
N ASP A 32 -8.58 0.55 -19.00
CA ASP A 32 -9.29 -0.40 -19.86
C ASP A 32 -9.68 0.24 -21.18
N ALA A 33 -10.16 1.48 -21.16
CA ALA A 33 -10.49 2.20 -22.38
C ALA A 33 -9.25 2.50 -23.25
N LYS A 34 -8.10 2.81 -22.63
CA LYS A 34 -6.83 2.97 -23.35
C LYS A 34 -6.39 1.65 -24.01
N LYS A 35 -6.67 0.51 -23.36
CA LYS A 35 -6.30 -0.84 -23.85
C LYS A 35 -7.23 -1.34 -24.97
N ILE A 36 -8.53 -1.05 -24.88
CA ILE A 36 -9.57 -1.50 -25.82
C ILE A 36 -9.68 -0.56 -27.04
N GLY A 37 -9.13 0.66 -26.97
CA GLY A 37 -9.24 1.67 -28.03
C GLY A 37 -10.57 2.41 -28.04
N THR A 38 -11.44 2.17 -27.04
CA THR A 38 -12.69 2.88 -26.85
C THR A 38 -12.46 4.27 -26.24
N ARG A 39 -13.09 5.30 -26.81
CA ARG A 39 -13.06 6.65 -26.22
C ARG A 39 -13.90 6.67 -24.95
N VAL A 40 -13.27 6.83 -23.78
CA VAL A 40 -14.00 7.33 -22.59
C VAL A 40 -14.44 8.76 -22.90
N GLY A 41 -15.75 9.00 -22.85
CA GLY A 41 -16.31 10.35 -23.00
C GLY A 41 -15.72 11.33 -21.97
N THR A 42 -15.71 12.61 -22.31
CA THR A 42 -15.18 13.69 -21.45
C THR A 42 -15.84 13.70 -20.07
N GLU A 43 -17.16 13.53 -20.02
CA GLU A 43 -17.93 13.51 -18.77
C GLU A 43 -17.50 12.38 -17.81
N LEU A 44 -17.27 11.17 -18.31
CA LEU A 44 -16.85 10.05 -17.48
C LEU A 44 -15.41 10.24 -16.98
N LYS A 45 -14.52 10.78 -17.81
CA LYS A 45 -13.15 11.14 -17.38
C LYS A 45 -13.18 12.20 -16.27
N GLU A 46 -13.99 13.24 -16.42
CA GLU A 46 -14.14 14.30 -15.41
C GLU A 46 -14.71 13.77 -14.10
N LYS A 47 -15.73 12.90 -14.16
CA LYS A 47 -16.28 12.23 -12.96
C LYS A 47 -15.21 11.41 -12.22
N ILE A 48 -14.40 10.65 -12.94
CA ILE A 48 -13.30 9.86 -12.36
C ILE A 48 -12.25 10.77 -11.72
N LEU A 49 -11.82 11.82 -12.43
CA LEU A 49 -10.83 12.77 -11.88
C LEU A 49 -11.36 13.52 -10.66
N LYS A 50 -12.64 13.88 -10.65
CA LYS A 50 -13.32 14.49 -9.50
C LYS A 50 -13.36 13.53 -8.30
N ALA A 51 -13.68 12.26 -8.51
CA ALA A 51 -13.66 11.25 -7.45
C ALA A 51 -12.26 11.11 -6.81
N ILE A 52 -11.21 10.98 -7.65
CA ILE A 52 -9.82 10.91 -7.19
C ILE A 52 -9.43 12.17 -6.39
N ARG A 53 -9.81 13.36 -6.88
CA ARG A 53 -9.53 14.65 -6.21
C ARG A 53 -10.22 14.74 -4.85
N ASN A 54 -11.45 14.25 -4.74
CA ASN A 54 -12.22 14.25 -3.50
C ASN A 54 -11.63 13.30 -2.45
N ARG A 55 -10.99 12.20 -2.86
CA ARG A 55 -10.32 11.26 -1.93
C ARG A 55 -8.96 11.73 -1.45
N ARG A 56 -8.23 12.54 -2.24
CA ARG A 56 -6.90 13.08 -1.89
C ARG A 56 -6.78 13.58 -0.44
N PRO A 57 -7.68 14.41 0.12
CA PRO A 57 -7.56 14.87 1.51
C PRO A 57 -7.66 13.76 2.55
N ALA A 58 -8.52 12.76 2.34
CA ALA A 58 -8.66 11.62 3.25
C ALA A 58 -7.39 10.75 3.25
N VAL A 59 -6.84 10.49 2.06
CA VAL A 59 -5.58 9.74 1.92
C VAL A 59 -4.42 10.50 2.56
N LYS A 60 -4.30 11.81 2.34
CA LYS A 60 -3.28 12.65 3.00
C LYS A 60 -3.35 12.58 4.53
N LYS A 61 -4.56 12.58 5.11
CA LYS A 61 -4.72 12.40 6.57
C LYS A 61 -4.19 11.06 7.07
N LEU A 62 -4.44 9.97 6.32
CA LEU A 62 -3.94 8.64 6.66
C LEU A 62 -2.41 8.55 6.52
N ILE A 63 -1.85 9.14 5.46
CA ILE A 63 -0.39 9.22 5.26
C ILE A 63 0.27 9.98 6.41
N ASN A 64 -0.28 11.14 6.79
CA ASN A 64 0.25 11.92 7.92
C ASN A 64 0.18 11.15 9.24
N LYS A 65 -0.90 10.39 9.48
CA LYS A 65 -1.04 9.53 10.66
C LYS A 65 0.01 8.43 10.67
N PHE A 66 0.19 7.74 9.54
CA PHE A 66 1.23 6.72 9.39
C PHE A 66 2.60 7.32 9.65
N ASN A 67 2.90 8.46 9.04
CA ASN A 67 4.21 9.09 9.17
C ASN A 67 4.52 9.48 10.63
N LYS A 68 3.54 10.05 11.34
CA LYS A 68 3.68 10.35 12.76
C LYS A 68 3.97 9.10 13.61
N LEU A 69 3.24 8.00 13.37
CA LEU A 69 3.46 6.75 14.11
C LEU A 69 4.82 6.14 13.81
N TYR A 70 5.25 6.20 12.55
CA TYR A 70 6.55 5.68 12.12
C TYR A 70 7.69 6.52 12.72
N SER A 71 7.61 7.85 12.73
CA SER A 71 8.63 8.69 13.38
C SER A 71 8.73 8.46 14.89
N GLU A 72 7.61 8.24 15.57
CA GLU A 72 7.59 7.86 16.99
C GLU A 72 8.27 6.51 17.22
N PHE A 73 8.08 5.56 16.30
CA PHE A 73 8.71 4.24 16.34
C PHE A 73 10.21 4.32 16.08
N SER A 74 10.64 5.00 15.00
CA SER A 74 12.06 5.16 14.68
C SER A 74 12.83 5.87 15.79
N ARG A 75 12.20 6.86 16.46
CA ARG A 75 12.82 7.54 17.61
C ARG A 75 12.99 6.63 18.83
N LYS A 76 12.03 5.71 19.07
CA LYS A 76 12.07 4.80 20.23
C LYS A 76 12.94 3.57 19.99
N PHE A 77 13.06 3.11 18.76
CA PHE A 77 13.75 1.86 18.40
C PHE A 77 14.73 2.07 17.23
N PRO A 78 15.75 2.96 17.36
CA PRO A 78 16.65 3.30 16.26
C PRO A 78 17.54 2.13 15.81
N THR A 79 17.76 1.14 16.68
CA THR A 79 18.57 -0.06 16.39
C THR A 79 17.83 -1.09 15.54
N GLN A 80 16.51 -0.97 15.35
CA GLN A 80 15.78 -1.92 14.50
C GLN A 80 15.98 -1.62 13.01
N PRO A 81 16.20 -2.64 12.17
CA PRO A 81 16.32 -2.45 10.73
C PRO A 81 15.05 -1.81 10.14
N ASP A 82 13.90 -2.18 10.69
CA ASP A 82 12.56 -1.68 10.35
C ASP A 82 12.37 -0.17 10.61
N ALA A 83 13.21 0.44 11.45
CA ALA A 83 13.13 1.86 11.79
C ALA A 83 13.76 2.78 10.72
N ASN A 84 14.55 2.22 9.80
CA ASN A 84 15.36 2.94 8.82
C ASN A 84 14.96 2.63 7.36
N SER A 85 13.65 2.43 7.11
CA SER A 85 13.15 2.26 5.74
C SER A 85 13.43 3.51 4.88
N PRO A 86 14.01 3.35 3.68
CA PRO A 86 14.30 4.45 2.76
C PRO A 86 13.03 5.08 2.14
N LEU A 87 11.88 4.41 2.25
CA LEU A 87 10.59 4.86 1.72
C LEU A 87 9.90 5.90 2.61
N TYR A 88 10.52 6.25 3.74
CA TYR A 88 9.97 7.17 4.73
C TYR A 88 10.70 8.53 4.68
N PRO A 89 9.99 9.68 4.67
CA PRO A 89 8.54 9.86 4.78
C PRO A 89 7.78 9.65 3.47
N ILE A 90 6.55 9.13 3.58
CA ILE A 90 5.71 8.87 2.41
C ILE A 90 4.98 10.16 2.00
N GLU A 91 5.10 10.52 0.73
CA GLU A 91 4.29 11.58 0.12
C GLU A 91 3.12 11.02 -0.70
N TYR A 92 2.03 11.78 -0.80
CA TYR A 92 0.85 11.37 -1.57
C TYR A 92 1.17 11.13 -3.05
N GLU A 93 2.08 11.89 -3.62
CA GLU A 93 2.36 11.86 -5.06
C GLU A 93 3.08 10.58 -5.46
N GLU A 94 4.02 10.13 -4.63
CA GLU A 94 4.67 8.82 -4.74
C GLU A 94 3.68 7.69 -4.44
N PHE A 95 2.98 7.78 -3.30
CA PHE A 95 1.99 6.78 -2.87
C PHE A 95 0.94 6.52 -3.96
N SER A 96 0.43 7.57 -4.60
CA SER A 96 -0.60 7.44 -5.62
C SER A 96 -0.14 6.67 -6.87
N LYS A 97 1.17 6.52 -7.08
CA LYS A 97 1.75 5.81 -8.23
C LYS A 97 2.13 4.37 -7.89
N TRP A 98 2.14 3.99 -6.61
CA TRP A 98 2.60 2.67 -6.20
C TRP A 98 1.68 1.56 -6.72
N PRO A 99 2.26 0.47 -7.28
CA PRO A 99 1.50 -0.73 -7.56
C PRO A 99 1.06 -1.42 -6.25
N LEU A 100 0.03 -2.28 -6.34
CA LEU A 100 -0.38 -3.08 -5.18
C LEU A 100 0.69 -4.10 -4.76
N ASP A 101 1.61 -4.44 -5.67
CA ASP A 101 2.74 -5.34 -5.42
C ASP A 101 4.01 -4.60 -4.94
N HIS A 102 3.89 -3.31 -4.61
CA HIS A 102 5.04 -2.51 -4.16
C HIS A 102 5.67 -3.09 -2.88
N GLU A 103 7.00 -3.01 -2.76
CA GLU A 103 7.77 -3.54 -1.63
C GLU A 103 7.27 -2.99 -0.29
N PHE A 104 6.78 -1.74 -0.28
CA PHE A 104 6.10 -1.14 0.88
C PHE A 104 5.04 -2.06 1.49
N TRP A 105 4.27 -2.83 0.73
CA TRP A 105 3.24 -3.72 1.28
C TRP A 105 3.80 -5.03 1.83
N ASN A 106 5.02 -5.40 1.46
CA ASN A 106 5.65 -6.70 1.69
C ASN A 106 6.91 -6.65 2.57
N ASP A 107 7.19 -5.51 3.20
CA ASP A 107 8.38 -5.17 4.00
C ASP A 107 8.52 -5.90 5.35
N GLY A 108 7.85 -7.04 5.56
CA GLY A 108 7.94 -7.83 6.81
C GLY A 108 7.24 -7.20 8.03
N LEU A 109 7.09 -5.87 8.07
CA LEU A 109 6.29 -5.11 9.04
C LEU A 109 4.78 -5.43 8.97
N TYR A 110 4.39 -6.16 7.93
CA TYR A 110 3.03 -6.56 7.61
C TYR A 110 2.54 -7.81 8.37
N PHE A 111 3.45 -8.66 8.86
CA PHE A 111 3.07 -9.99 9.33
C PHE A 111 3.23 -10.16 10.85
N HIS A 112 2.12 -10.45 11.51
CA HIS A 112 2.10 -10.97 12.89
C HIS A 112 2.81 -12.32 13.04
N SER A 113 3.18 -12.95 11.93
CA SER A 113 3.84 -14.23 11.89
C SER A 113 5.29 -14.06 11.46
N LYS A 114 6.21 -14.62 12.25
CA LYS A 114 7.62 -14.81 11.88
C LYS A 114 7.85 -16.11 11.11
N ASP A 115 6.77 -16.77 10.70
CA ASP A 115 6.87 -18.06 10.04
C ASP A 115 7.50 -17.91 8.65
N PRO A 116 8.20 -18.94 8.14
CA PRO A 116 8.91 -18.87 6.87
C PRO A 116 8.01 -18.47 5.69
N TRP A 117 6.74 -18.90 5.69
CA TRP A 117 5.76 -18.55 4.65
C TRP A 117 5.40 -17.06 4.61
N ALA A 118 5.62 -16.31 5.69
CA ALA A 118 5.30 -14.90 5.81
C ALA A 118 6.49 -13.98 5.47
N ILE A 119 7.73 -14.47 5.68
CA ILE A 119 8.96 -13.70 5.50
C ILE A 119 9.69 -14.11 4.21
N GLU A 120 9.89 -15.41 3.99
CA GLU A 120 10.79 -15.94 2.99
C GLU A 120 10.19 -15.87 1.57
N PRO A 121 10.85 -15.17 0.61
CA PRO A 121 10.35 -15.05 -0.76
C PRO A 121 10.23 -16.39 -1.50
N ASP A 122 11.14 -17.32 -1.24
CA ASP A 122 11.17 -18.63 -1.89
C ASP A 122 10.01 -19.52 -1.43
N VAL A 123 9.70 -19.51 -0.13
CA VAL A 123 8.54 -20.24 0.42
C VAL A 123 7.24 -19.70 -0.17
N ARG A 124 7.09 -18.38 -0.29
CA ARG A 124 5.92 -17.75 -0.94
C ARG A 124 5.80 -18.13 -2.42
N THR A 125 6.93 -18.16 -3.12
CA THR A 125 7.00 -18.54 -4.53
C THR A 125 6.64 -20.01 -4.72
N GLY A 126 7.13 -20.89 -3.84
CA GLY A 126 6.76 -22.31 -3.80
C GLY A 126 5.25 -22.52 -3.62
N ILE A 127 4.66 -21.86 -2.61
CA ILE A 127 3.21 -21.92 -2.35
C ILE A 127 2.41 -21.46 -3.57
N LYS A 128 2.79 -20.33 -4.18
CA LYS A 128 2.12 -19.79 -5.38
C LYS A 128 2.20 -20.76 -6.55
N LYS A 129 3.35 -21.41 -6.77
CA LYS A 129 3.52 -22.42 -7.83
C LYS A 129 2.65 -23.65 -7.60
N VAL A 130 2.60 -24.17 -6.37
CA VAL A 130 1.74 -25.32 -6.01
C VAL A 130 0.27 -24.98 -6.25
N LEU A 131 -0.20 -23.81 -5.80
CA LEU A 131 -1.60 -23.39 -6.00
C LEU A 131 -1.99 -23.23 -7.48
N ILE A 132 -1.06 -22.84 -8.34
CA ILE A 132 -1.30 -22.73 -9.79
C ILE A 132 -1.36 -24.12 -10.44
N LEU A 133 -0.57 -25.09 -9.96
CA LEU A 133 -0.58 -26.47 -10.45
C LEU A 133 -1.82 -27.25 -9.98
N SER A 134 -2.40 -26.86 -8.85
CA SER A 134 -3.61 -27.48 -8.28
C SER A 134 -4.94 -26.93 -8.86
N ARG A 135 -4.90 -26.19 -9.98
CA ARG A 135 -6.03 -25.48 -10.57
C ARG A 135 -6.29 -25.93 -12.00
#